data_AF-A0A0J8QLF4-F1
#
_entry.id   AF-A0A0J8QLF4-F1
#
_cell.length_a   1.000
_cell.length_b   1.000
_cell.length_c   1.000
_cell.angle_alpha   90.00
_cell.angle_beta   90.00
_cell.angle_gamma   90.00
#
_symmetry.space_group_name_H-M   'P 1'
#
loop_
_entity.id
_entity.type
_entity.pdbx_description
1 polymer ?
#
loop_
_entity_poly.entity_id
_entity_poly.type
_entity_poly.pdbx_seq_one_letter_code
_entity_poly.pdbx_strand_id
1 'polypeptide(L)'
;MPTRKINTSSIRADLIIDCVRTSESPQVQNTALLLVAGLATVAPELVLHSVMPIFTFMGSSVLRKDDEYSALVIDQTIDQVVPPLVQSLRNQKRDVVSGTSELLLSFTTAFEHIPSYRRLRLFEALITKLGPEDFLFAVFAMFANRYSMDKDVLATMTALASDCNAELQLITYARYLNLVKDTLQPKPTLAKTLLGVGSEDGRDPQKIAVDLLQALSHLLKFTSLRTKMSECFDSGTEQQVDKAHGLFSTILEQTLALSESVRTVKP
;
A
#
# COMPACT_ATOMS: atom_id res chain seq x y z
N MET A 1 17.41 29.43 -10.92
CA MET A 1 16.06 29.98 -10.69
C MET A 1 15.97 30.39 -9.23
N PRO A 2 15.60 31.64 -8.89
CA PRO A 2 15.51 32.08 -7.51
C PRO A 2 14.30 31.39 -6.84
N THR A 3 14.56 30.55 -5.85
CA THR A 3 13.52 29.94 -5.00
C THR A 3 12.92 31.02 -4.10
N ARG A 4 11.86 31.69 -4.60
CA ARG A 4 11.00 32.50 -3.73
C ARG A 4 10.50 31.59 -2.61
N LYS A 5 11.00 31.79 -1.39
CA LYS A 5 10.48 31.14 -0.19
C LYS A 5 9.01 31.56 -0.05
N ILE A 6 8.10 30.68 -0.44
CA ILE A 6 6.68 30.89 -0.20
C ILE A 6 6.48 30.82 1.32
N ASN A 7 5.85 31.83 1.90
CA ASN A 7 5.46 31.78 3.31
C ASN A 7 4.38 30.72 3.47
N THR A 8 4.78 29.52 3.87
CA THR A 8 3.89 28.36 3.99
C THR A 8 2.76 28.60 5.00
N SER A 9 2.95 29.51 5.96
CA SER A 9 1.94 29.93 6.95
C SER A 9 0.76 30.72 6.36
N SER A 10 0.89 31.30 5.16
CA SER A 10 -0.22 32.02 4.51
C SER A 10 -1.06 31.13 3.61
N ILE A 11 -0.66 29.87 3.41
CA ILE A 11 -1.36 28.95 2.52
C ILE A 11 -2.40 28.17 3.32
N ARG A 12 -3.68 28.31 2.95
CA ARG A 12 -4.80 27.56 3.52
C ARG A 12 -5.09 26.31 2.67
N ALA A 13 -4.27 25.27 2.83
CA ALA A 13 -4.43 24.02 2.08
C ALA A 13 -5.80 23.37 2.37
N ASP A 14 -6.24 23.45 3.61
CA ASP A 14 -7.53 22.98 4.08
C ASP A 14 -8.74 23.54 3.31
N LEU A 15 -8.70 24.81 2.85
CA LEU A 15 -9.76 25.36 2.00
C LEU A 15 -9.81 24.72 0.61
N ILE A 16 -8.64 24.37 0.05
CA ILE A 16 -8.55 23.67 -1.24
C ILE A 16 -9.13 22.26 -1.10
N ILE A 17 -8.87 21.62 0.04
CA ILE A 17 -9.38 20.30 0.38
C ILE A 17 -10.88 20.31 0.62
N ASP A 18 -11.39 21.31 1.32
CA ASP A 18 -12.83 21.52 1.47
C ASP A 18 -13.46 21.69 0.09
N CYS A 19 -12.81 22.42 -0.84
CA CYS A 19 -13.27 22.53 -2.22
C CYS A 19 -13.33 21.17 -2.94
N VAL A 20 -12.33 20.29 -2.75
CA VAL A 20 -12.38 18.92 -3.27
C VAL A 20 -13.57 18.14 -2.69
N ARG A 21 -13.86 18.32 -1.41
CA ARG A 21 -14.89 17.54 -0.69
C ARG A 21 -16.31 18.03 -0.94
N THR A 22 -16.54 19.34 -0.97
CA THR A 22 -17.88 19.93 -0.97
C THR A 22 -18.35 20.34 -2.36
N SER A 23 -17.45 20.51 -3.33
CA SER A 23 -17.85 20.89 -4.68
C SER A 23 -18.62 19.74 -5.35
N GLU A 24 -19.78 20.06 -5.94
CA GLU A 24 -20.50 19.13 -6.81
C GLU A 24 -19.99 19.15 -8.24
N SER A 25 -19.14 20.13 -8.60
CA SER A 25 -18.55 20.24 -9.93
C SER A 25 -17.29 19.38 -10.03
N PRO A 26 -17.32 18.33 -10.88
CA PRO A 26 -16.15 17.70 -11.48
C PRO A 26 -14.94 18.63 -11.70
N GLN A 27 -15.07 19.61 -12.58
CA GLN A 27 -13.96 20.43 -13.06
C GLN A 27 -13.28 21.19 -11.91
N VAL A 28 -14.06 21.63 -10.93
CA VAL A 28 -13.56 22.30 -9.73
C VAL A 28 -12.77 21.34 -8.84
N GLN A 29 -13.30 20.12 -8.60
CA GLN A 29 -12.59 19.09 -7.83
C GLN A 29 -11.24 18.75 -8.48
N ASN A 30 -11.24 18.57 -9.80
CA ASN A 30 -10.03 18.28 -10.58
C ASN A 30 -8.97 19.37 -10.46
N THR A 31 -9.40 20.63 -10.66
CA THR A 31 -8.51 21.79 -10.55
C THR A 31 -7.94 21.92 -9.13
N ALA A 32 -8.76 21.66 -8.11
CA ALA A 32 -8.32 21.67 -6.72
C ALA A 32 -7.31 20.55 -6.42
N LEU A 33 -7.50 19.34 -6.97
CA LEU A 33 -6.55 18.23 -6.85
C LEU A 33 -5.21 18.53 -7.53
N LEU A 34 -5.23 19.13 -8.73
CA LEU A 34 -4.02 19.59 -9.41
C LEU A 34 -3.29 20.69 -8.61
N LEU A 35 -4.05 21.58 -7.97
CA LEU A 35 -3.49 22.60 -7.08
C LEU A 35 -2.85 21.98 -5.83
N VAL A 36 -3.46 20.95 -5.24
CA VAL A 36 -2.89 20.18 -4.12
C VAL A 36 -1.61 19.47 -4.54
N ALA A 37 -1.59 18.82 -5.71
CA ALA A 37 -0.41 18.20 -6.27
C ALA A 37 0.73 19.21 -6.46
N GLY A 38 0.44 20.36 -7.08
CA GLY A 38 1.39 21.46 -7.22
C GLY A 38 1.89 21.96 -5.87
N LEU A 39 0.99 22.12 -4.89
CA LEU A 39 1.35 22.55 -3.54
C LEU A 39 2.22 21.52 -2.83
N ALA A 40 2.03 20.22 -3.08
CA ALA A 40 2.86 19.16 -2.50
C ALA A 40 4.32 19.26 -2.97
N THR A 41 4.57 19.78 -4.18
CA THR A 41 5.95 20.01 -4.65
C THR A 41 6.63 21.21 -3.97
N VAL A 42 5.86 22.20 -3.50
CA VAL A 42 6.39 23.47 -2.98
C VAL A 42 6.35 23.56 -1.45
N ALA A 43 5.33 22.99 -0.83
CA ALA A 43 5.06 23.02 0.60
C ALA A 43 4.48 21.67 1.08
N PRO A 44 5.25 20.58 0.97
CA PRO A 44 4.73 19.25 1.24
C PRO A 44 4.29 19.02 2.69
N GLU A 45 4.93 19.67 3.68
CA GLU A 45 4.54 19.59 5.10
C GLU A 45 3.10 20.05 5.33
N LEU A 46 2.69 21.10 4.61
CA LEU A 46 1.34 21.65 4.71
C LEU A 46 0.32 20.71 4.07
N VAL A 47 0.69 20.10 2.94
CA VAL A 47 -0.16 19.15 2.25
C VAL A 47 -0.35 17.90 3.12
N LEU A 48 0.72 17.33 3.69
CA LEU A 48 0.69 16.13 4.53
C LEU A 48 -0.36 16.18 5.64
N HIS A 49 -0.46 17.29 6.37
CA HIS A 49 -1.44 17.47 7.46
C HIS A 49 -2.88 17.64 6.96
N SER A 50 -3.07 17.87 5.67
CA SER A 50 -4.35 18.21 5.09
C SER A 50 -4.82 17.17 4.02
N VAL A 51 -3.98 16.24 3.55
CA VAL A 51 -4.39 15.20 2.57
C VAL A 51 -5.28 14.12 3.15
N MET A 52 -5.26 13.88 4.47
CA MET A 52 -6.06 12.84 5.12
C MET A 52 -7.56 12.99 4.73
N PRO A 53 -8.17 14.19 4.83
CA PRO A 53 -9.45 14.54 4.23
C PRO A 53 -9.72 14.16 2.77
N ILE A 54 -8.73 14.30 1.88
CA ILE A 54 -8.84 14.01 0.45
C ILE A 54 -8.94 12.50 0.26
N PHE A 55 -8.08 11.73 0.93
CA PHE A 55 -8.09 10.29 0.78
C PHE A 55 -9.36 9.68 1.39
N THR A 56 -9.83 10.16 2.55
CA THR A 56 -11.13 9.74 3.09
C THR A 56 -12.26 10.03 2.10
N PHE A 57 -12.27 11.22 1.48
CA PHE A 57 -13.27 11.60 0.48
C PHE A 57 -13.18 10.75 -0.80
N MET A 58 -11.97 10.45 -1.28
CA MET A 58 -11.77 9.57 -2.42
C MET A 58 -12.38 8.18 -2.15
N GLY A 59 -12.14 7.62 -0.96
CA GLY A 59 -12.71 6.34 -0.53
C GLY A 59 -14.23 6.33 -0.38
N SER A 60 -14.80 7.41 0.15
CA SER A 60 -16.24 7.51 0.42
C SER A 60 -17.09 7.92 -0.78
N SER A 61 -16.52 8.68 -1.73
CA SER A 61 -17.31 9.46 -2.69
C SER A 61 -16.89 9.25 -4.15
N VAL A 62 -15.60 9.28 -4.48
CA VAL A 62 -15.11 9.20 -5.87
C VAL A 62 -14.90 7.75 -6.32
N LEU A 63 -14.38 6.89 -5.45
CA LEU A 63 -14.16 5.47 -5.76
C LEU A 63 -15.45 4.65 -5.89
N ARG A 64 -16.58 5.18 -5.39
CA ARG A 64 -17.90 4.52 -5.41
C ARG A 64 -18.73 4.84 -6.65
N LYS A 65 -18.37 5.87 -7.43
CA LYS A 65 -19.15 6.31 -8.59
C LYS A 65 -18.71 5.58 -9.87
N ASP A 66 -19.68 5.00 -10.56
CA ASP A 66 -19.51 4.29 -11.83
C ASP A 66 -19.73 5.26 -13.01
N ASP A 67 -19.02 6.39 -13.00
CA ASP A 67 -18.95 7.29 -14.14
C ASP A 67 -17.49 7.45 -14.63
N GLU A 68 -17.33 7.62 -15.94
CA GLU A 68 -16.03 7.75 -16.62
C GLU A 68 -15.23 8.95 -16.09
N TYR A 69 -15.93 9.94 -15.56
CA TYR A 69 -15.36 11.11 -14.90
C TYR A 69 -14.64 10.77 -13.59
N SER A 70 -15.23 9.94 -12.74
CA SER A 70 -14.61 9.50 -11.48
C SER A 70 -13.34 8.69 -11.72
N ALA A 71 -13.28 7.90 -12.81
CA ALA A 71 -12.08 7.18 -13.21
C ALA A 71 -10.92 8.12 -13.56
N LEU A 72 -11.20 9.16 -14.37
CA LEU A 72 -10.19 10.16 -14.73
C LEU A 72 -9.64 10.90 -13.51
N VAL A 73 -10.51 11.28 -12.57
CA VAL A 73 -10.10 11.96 -11.33
C VAL A 73 -9.23 11.07 -10.45
N ILE A 74 -9.56 9.78 -10.33
CA ILE A 74 -8.74 8.82 -9.57
C ILE A 74 -7.36 8.69 -10.20
N ASP A 75 -7.30 8.40 -11.50
CA ASP A 75 -6.05 8.18 -12.21
C ASP A 75 -5.16 9.45 -12.13
N GLN A 76 -5.75 10.63 -12.32
CA GLN A 76 -5.02 11.91 -12.18
C GLN A 76 -4.59 12.20 -10.74
N THR A 77 -5.37 11.84 -9.73
CA THR A 77 -4.97 12.04 -8.34
C THR A 77 -3.82 11.12 -7.97
N ILE A 78 -3.88 9.85 -8.38
CA ILE A 78 -2.79 8.89 -8.20
C ILE A 78 -1.53 9.39 -8.91
N ASP A 79 -1.64 9.91 -10.13
CA ASP A 79 -0.50 10.42 -10.89
C ASP A 79 0.12 11.69 -10.30
N GLN A 80 -0.69 12.61 -9.79
CA GLN A 80 -0.26 13.96 -9.45
C GLN A 80 0.01 14.14 -7.95
N VAL A 81 -0.74 13.48 -7.07
CA VAL A 81 -0.65 13.71 -5.61
C VAL A 81 0.23 12.67 -4.92
N VAL A 82 0.20 11.40 -5.36
CA VAL A 82 0.92 10.31 -4.69
C VAL A 82 2.44 10.47 -4.76
N PRO A 83 3.08 10.76 -5.93
CA PRO A 83 4.53 10.84 -5.98
C PRO A 83 5.14 11.97 -5.13
N PRO A 84 4.62 13.21 -5.15
CA PRO A 84 5.12 14.27 -4.26
C PRO A 84 4.97 13.94 -2.78
N LEU A 85 3.88 13.27 -2.40
CA LEU A 85 3.61 12.84 -1.02
C LEU A 85 4.67 11.85 -0.54
N VAL A 86 4.92 10.79 -1.31
CA VAL A 86 5.93 9.77 -1.02
C VAL A 86 7.32 10.41 -0.96
N GLN A 87 7.64 11.30 -1.89
CA GLN A 87 8.93 11.98 -1.90
C GLN A 87 9.14 12.85 -0.65
N SER A 88 8.09 13.53 -0.17
CA SER A 88 8.19 14.30 1.07
C SER A 88 8.43 13.40 2.28
N LEU A 89 7.69 12.30 2.40
CA LEU A 89 7.86 11.36 3.51
C LEU A 89 9.27 10.77 3.54
N ARG A 90 9.83 10.44 2.36
CA ARG A 90 11.23 10.01 2.19
C ARG A 90 12.22 11.09 2.64
N ASN A 91 11.99 12.35 2.24
CA ASN A 91 12.87 13.47 2.61
C ASN A 91 12.89 13.74 4.12
N GLN A 92 11.77 13.49 4.82
CA GLN A 92 11.67 13.64 6.27
C GLN A 92 12.32 12.49 7.05
N LYS A 93 12.90 11.48 6.37
CA LYS A 93 13.42 10.25 6.99
C LYS A 93 12.41 9.52 7.89
N ARG A 94 11.11 9.70 7.62
CA ARG A 94 10.06 8.95 8.30
C ARG A 94 9.94 7.58 7.63
N ASP A 95 9.47 6.59 8.39
CA ASP A 95 9.06 5.32 7.79
C ASP A 95 7.91 5.59 6.82
N VAL A 96 8.20 5.44 5.52
CA VAL A 96 7.30 5.86 4.45
C VAL A 96 6.02 5.04 4.48
N VAL A 97 6.10 3.75 4.84
CA VAL A 97 4.94 2.85 4.93
C VAL A 97 4.01 3.29 6.05
N SER A 98 4.56 3.56 7.24
CA SER A 98 3.80 4.11 8.36
C SER A 98 3.21 5.48 8.04
N GLY A 99 3.95 6.35 7.33
CA GLY A 99 3.50 7.69 6.94
C GLY A 99 2.36 7.71 5.92
N THR A 100 2.22 6.66 5.11
CA THR A 100 1.12 6.51 4.13
C THR A 100 0.03 5.54 4.59
N SER A 101 0.06 5.05 5.82
CA SER A 101 -0.84 3.99 6.30
C SER A 101 -2.32 4.34 6.09
N GLU A 102 -2.70 5.60 6.33
CA GLU A 102 -4.07 6.07 6.13
C GLU A 102 -4.49 6.18 4.66
N LEU A 103 -3.56 6.53 3.77
CA LEU A 103 -3.78 6.51 2.33
C LEU A 103 -4.10 5.08 1.91
N LEU A 104 -3.24 4.13 2.29
CA LEU A 104 -3.45 2.71 2.01
C LEU A 104 -4.75 2.19 2.64
N LEU A 105 -5.08 2.65 3.84
CA LEU A 105 -6.33 2.29 4.51
C LEU A 105 -7.55 2.78 3.73
N SER A 106 -7.52 4.01 3.22
CA SER A 106 -8.64 4.53 2.42
C SER A 106 -8.84 3.72 1.13
N PHE A 107 -7.77 3.48 0.37
CA PHE A 107 -7.85 2.70 -0.86
C PHE A 107 -8.30 1.25 -0.61
N THR A 108 -7.73 0.60 0.41
CA THR A 108 -8.13 -0.78 0.77
C THR A 108 -9.57 -0.84 1.28
N THR A 109 -10.05 0.16 2.04
CA THR A 109 -11.47 0.28 2.45
C THR A 109 -12.40 0.40 1.25
N ALA A 110 -11.99 1.18 0.26
CA ALA A 110 -12.82 1.46 -0.90
C ALA A 110 -12.97 0.27 -1.84
N PHE A 111 -12.16 -0.78 -1.69
CA PHE A 111 -12.12 -1.95 -2.57
C PHE A 111 -13.49 -2.56 -2.85
N GLU A 112 -14.34 -2.72 -1.83
CA GLU A 112 -15.69 -3.28 -1.96
C GLU A 112 -16.60 -2.46 -2.88
N HIS A 113 -16.35 -1.16 -2.97
CA HIS A 113 -17.14 -0.24 -3.77
C HIS A 113 -16.58 -0.03 -5.18
N ILE A 114 -15.36 -0.49 -5.45
CA ILE A 114 -14.74 -0.38 -6.77
C ILE A 114 -15.30 -1.51 -7.65
N PRO A 115 -15.80 -1.23 -8.86
CA PRO A 115 -16.23 -2.25 -9.81
C PRO A 115 -15.12 -3.25 -10.12
N SER A 116 -15.45 -4.55 -10.17
CA SER A 116 -14.46 -5.65 -10.26
C SER A 116 -13.48 -5.50 -11.43
N TYR A 117 -13.96 -5.08 -12.61
CA TYR A 117 -13.14 -4.87 -13.81
C TYR A 117 -12.11 -3.73 -13.69
N ARG A 118 -12.25 -2.84 -12.70
CA ARG A 118 -11.36 -1.68 -12.47
C ARG A 118 -10.35 -1.91 -11.35
N ARG A 119 -10.61 -2.87 -10.45
CA ARG A 119 -9.82 -3.09 -9.22
C ARG A 119 -8.34 -3.29 -9.54
N LEU A 120 -8.03 -4.23 -10.44
CA LEU A 120 -6.64 -4.56 -10.78
C LEU A 120 -5.88 -3.33 -11.30
N ARG A 121 -6.41 -2.67 -12.35
CA ARG A 121 -5.78 -1.51 -12.99
C ARG A 121 -5.50 -0.38 -12.00
N LEU A 122 -6.44 -0.13 -11.09
CA LEU A 122 -6.32 0.94 -10.10
C LEU A 122 -5.21 0.65 -9.08
N PHE A 123 -5.17 -0.57 -8.53
CA PHE A 123 -4.14 -0.95 -7.56
C PHE A 123 -2.76 -1.10 -8.22
N GLU A 124 -2.70 -1.52 -9.48
CA GLU A 124 -1.46 -1.54 -10.26
C GLU A 124 -0.90 -0.12 -10.43
N ALA A 125 -1.74 0.85 -10.82
CA ALA A 125 -1.36 2.25 -10.93
C ALA A 125 -0.89 2.81 -9.58
N LEU A 126 -1.64 2.56 -8.50
CA LEU A 126 -1.30 3.01 -7.16
C LEU A 126 0.06 2.48 -6.70
N ILE A 127 0.29 1.16 -6.81
CA ILE A 127 1.51 0.50 -6.36
C ILE A 127 2.71 0.95 -7.20
N THR A 128 2.53 1.12 -8.50
CA THR A 128 3.59 1.62 -9.41
C THR A 128 4.05 3.02 -9.01
N LYS A 129 3.13 3.91 -8.60
CA LYS A 129 3.46 5.28 -8.17
C LYS A 129 4.03 5.36 -6.75
N LEU A 130 3.56 4.49 -5.87
CA LEU A 130 4.09 4.40 -4.51
C LEU A 130 5.52 3.79 -4.49
N GLY A 131 5.76 2.81 -5.35
CA GLY A 131 6.99 2.02 -5.37
C GLY A 131 6.70 0.58 -4.92
N PRO A 132 6.72 -0.40 -5.82
CA PRO A 132 6.27 -1.75 -5.48
C PRO A 132 7.13 -2.42 -4.40
N GLU A 133 8.44 -2.17 -4.38
CA GLU A 133 9.36 -2.74 -3.37
C GLU A 133 9.00 -2.34 -1.93
N ASP A 134 8.47 -1.12 -1.76
CA ASP A 134 8.15 -0.56 -0.45
C ASP A 134 6.71 -0.80 -0.02
N PHE A 135 5.78 -0.96 -0.98
CA PHE A 135 4.35 -0.88 -0.67
C PHE A 135 3.55 -2.14 -1.02
N LEU A 136 4.05 -3.01 -1.89
CA LEU A 136 3.27 -4.19 -2.31
C LEU A 136 2.94 -5.10 -1.13
N PHE A 137 3.89 -5.34 -0.23
CA PHE A 137 3.67 -6.17 0.96
C PHE A 137 2.65 -5.54 1.91
N ALA A 138 2.67 -4.20 2.03
CA ALA A 138 1.78 -3.46 2.91
C ALA A 138 0.33 -3.54 2.40
N VAL A 139 0.11 -3.33 1.10
CA VAL A 139 -1.20 -3.49 0.46
C VAL A 139 -1.73 -4.91 0.63
N PHE A 140 -0.91 -5.93 0.38
CA PHE A 140 -1.30 -7.33 0.57
C PHE A 140 -1.67 -7.64 2.02
N ALA A 141 -0.93 -7.09 2.98
CA ALA A 141 -1.20 -7.33 4.39
C ALA A 141 -2.50 -6.65 4.84
N MET A 142 -2.76 -5.43 4.37
CA MET A 142 -4.01 -4.73 4.65
C MET A 142 -5.22 -5.43 4.04
N PHE A 143 -5.08 -5.95 2.82
CA PHE A 143 -6.12 -6.76 2.19
C PHE A 143 -6.42 -8.04 2.98
N ALA A 144 -5.38 -8.81 3.32
CA ALA A 144 -5.54 -10.04 4.10
C ALA A 144 -6.11 -9.76 5.51
N ASN A 145 -5.68 -8.68 6.17
CA ASN A 145 -6.22 -8.28 7.46
C ASN A 145 -7.68 -7.83 7.39
N ARG A 146 -8.12 -7.21 6.29
CA ARG A 146 -9.48 -6.69 6.18
C ARG A 146 -10.48 -7.71 5.65
N TYR A 147 -10.09 -8.43 4.60
CA TYR A 147 -10.97 -9.28 3.82
C TYR A 147 -10.69 -10.77 3.99
N SER A 148 -9.65 -11.14 4.76
CA SER A 148 -9.25 -12.53 4.98
C SER A 148 -9.21 -13.30 3.64
N MET A 149 -9.91 -14.42 3.53
CA MET A 149 -9.92 -15.30 2.34
C MET A 149 -10.97 -14.92 1.28
N ASP A 150 -11.29 -13.63 1.14
CA ASP A 150 -12.18 -13.16 0.08
C ASP A 150 -11.61 -13.47 -1.32
N LYS A 151 -12.45 -14.05 -2.18
CA LYS A 151 -12.03 -14.57 -3.49
C LYS A 151 -11.60 -13.46 -4.45
N ASP A 152 -12.30 -12.32 -4.47
CA ASP A 152 -12.01 -11.21 -5.39
C ASP A 152 -10.72 -10.51 -4.98
N VAL A 153 -10.52 -10.35 -3.67
CA VAL A 153 -9.29 -9.80 -3.09
C VAL A 153 -8.11 -10.70 -3.40
N LEU A 154 -8.22 -12.01 -3.14
CA LEU A 154 -7.15 -12.97 -3.44
C LEU A 154 -6.83 -13.03 -4.94
N ALA A 155 -7.84 -12.95 -5.82
CA ALA A 155 -7.63 -12.88 -7.26
C ALA A 155 -6.86 -11.62 -7.67
N THR A 156 -7.23 -10.46 -7.09
CA THR A 156 -6.53 -9.19 -7.36
C THR A 156 -5.09 -9.23 -6.84
N MET A 157 -4.87 -9.74 -5.62
CA MET A 157 -3.52 -9.88 -5.04
C MET A 157 -2.65 -10.83 -5.88
N THR A 158 -3.22 -11.94 -6.35
CA THR A 158 -2.50 -12.92 -7.19
C THR A 158 -2.14 -12.32 -8.55
N ALA A 159 -3.03 -11.54 -9.17
CA ALA A 159 -2.76 -10.84 -10.42
C ALA A 159 -1.63 -9.81 -10.23
N LEU A 160 -1.75 -8.91 -9.24
CA LEU A 160 -0.73 -7.91 -8.92
C LEU A 160 0.65 -8.54 -8.65
N ALA A 161 0.69 -9.63 -7.89
CA ALA A 161 1.93 -10.36 -7.65
C ALA A 161 2.48 -10.95 -8.95
N SER A 162 1.61 -11.53 -9.78
CA SER A 162 1.99 -12.17 -11.05
C SER A 162 2.50 -11.19 -12.10
N ASP A 163 2.18 -9.90 -12.02
CA ASP A 163 2.74 -8.87 -12.90
C ASP A 163 4.18 -8.49 -12.48
N CYS A 164 4.54 -8.71 -11.22
CA CYS A 164 5.88 -8.44 -10.68
C CYS A 164 6.91 -9.52 -11.08
N ASN A 165 8.19 -9.15 -11.18
CA ASN A 165 9.28 -10.11 -11.41
C ASN A 165 9.54 -11.00 -10.16
N ALA A 166 10.33 -12.06 -10.33
CA ALA A 166 10.61 -13.00 -9.23
C ALA A 166 11.29 -12.33 -8.02
N GLU A 167 12.26 -11.45 -8.26
CA GLU A 167 12.99 -10.73 -7.21
C GLU A 167 12.04 -9.89 -6.33
N LEU A 168 11.17 -9.09 -6.96
CA LEU A 168 10.19 -8.25 -6.29
C LEU A 168 9.14 -9.07 -5.54
N GLN A 169 8.68 -10.20 -6.10
CA GLN A 169 7.79 -11.12 -5.39
C GLN A 169 8.45 -11.66 -4.12
N LEU A 170 9.72 -12.09 -4.19
CA LEU A 170 10.46 -12.59 -3.03
C LEU A 170 10.69 -11.50 -1.98
N ILE A 171 11.10 -10.30 -2.38
CA ILE A 171 11.24 -9.14 -1.48
C ILE A 171 9.91 -8.86 -0.77
N THR A 172 8.80 -8.87 -1.52
CA THR A 172 7.46 -8.66 -0.99
C THR A 172 7.10 -9.70 0.05
N TYR A 173 7.32 -10.98 -0.23
CA TYR A 173 7.01 -12.06 0.71
C TYR A 173 7.91 -12.04 1.96
N ALA A 174 9.19 -11.69 1.83
CA ALA A 174 10.09 -11.53 2.97
C ALA A 174 9.67 -10.36 3.88
N ARG A 175 9.28 -9.22 3.30
CA ARG A 175 8.74 -8.07 4.06
C ARG A 175 7.38 -8.39 4.68
N TYR A 176 6.53 -9.13 3.97
CA TYR A 176 5.25 -9.59 4.48
C TYR A 176 5.41 -10.49 5.70
N LEU A 177 6.34 -11.45 5.68
CA LEU A 177 6.65 -12.31 6.82
C LEU A 177 7.24 -11.54 8.00
N ASN A 178 8.08 -10.53 7.76
CA ASN A 178 8.55 -9.63 8.80
C ASN A 178 7.39 -8.89 9.49
N LEU A 179 6.38 -8.47 8.72
CA LEU A 179 5.18 -7.85 9.27
C LEU A 179 4.35 -8.84 10.11
N VAL A 180 4.20 -10.09 9.67
CA VAL A 180 3.57 -11.16 10.47
C VAL A 180 4.34 -11.40 11.77
N LYS A 181 5.67 -11.32 11.74
CA LYS A 181 6.48 -11.41 12.96
C LYS A 181 6.25 -10.21 13.88
N ASP A 182 6.13 -8.99 13.32
CA ASP A 182 5.83 -7.77 14.09
C ASP A 182 4.44 -7.84 14.73
N THR A 183 3.43 -8.43 14.07
CA THR A 183 2.07 -8.59 14.65
C THR A 183 2.07 -9.44 15.92
N LEU A 184 2.97 -10.42 16.01
CA LEU A 184 3.05 -11.35 17.14
C LEU A 184 3.96 -10.85 18.28
N GLN A 185 4.64 -9.72 18.10
CA GLN A 185 5.50 -9.15 19.13
C GLN A 185 4.70 -8.41 20.20
N PRO A 186 5.21 -8.31 21.44
CA PRO A 186 4.53 -7.62 22.54
C PRO A 186 4.39 -6.10 22.33
N LYS A 187 5.20 -5.51 21.45
CA LYS A 187 5.13 -4.08 21.06
C LYS A 187 5.23 -3.96 19.54
N PRO A 188 4.12 -4.21 18.81
CA PRO A 188 4.09 -4.07 17.36
C PRO A 188 4.31 -2.61 16.98
N THR A 189 5.11 -2.37 15.94
CA THR A 189 5.44 -1.01 15.47
C THR A 189 4.68 -0.70 14.18
N LEU A 190 5.08 -1.36 13.09
CA LEU A 190 4.46 -1.21 11.78
C LEU A 190 3.08 -1.86 11.76
N ALA A 191 2.92 -3.04 12.36
CA ALA A 191 1.65 -3.75 12.42
C ALA A 191 0.58 -2.97 13.20
N LYS A 192 0.97 -2.25 14.27
CA LYS A 192 0.06 -1.36 14.98
C LYS A 192 -0.46 -0.25 14.07
N THR A 193 0.44 0.38 13.32
CA THR A 193 0.13 1.53 12.46
C THR A 193 -0.63 1.12 11.20
N LEU A 194 -0.27 0.00 10.58
CA LEU A 194 -0.79 -0.44 9.30
C LEU A 194 -2.03 -1.33 9.42
N LEU A 195 -2.08 -2.18 10.45
CA LEU A 195 -3.13 -3.19 10.61
C LEU A 195 -4.03 -2.94 11.83
N GLY A 196 -3.73 -1.93 12.66
CA GLY A 196 -4.48 -1.62 13.87
C GLY A 196 -4.25 -2.62 15.00
N VAL A 197 -3.13 -3.34 15.02
CA VAL A 197 -2.83 -4.31 16.08
C VAL A 197 -2.68 -3.59 17.43
N GLY A 198 -3.48 -3.99 18.43
CA GLY A 198 -3.41 -3.44 19.79
C GLY A 198 -4.07 -2.07 19.98
N SER A 199 -4.94 -1.64 19.05
CA SER A 199 -5.94 -0.59 19.33
C SER A 199 -7.10 -1.14 20.15
N GLU A 200 -7.87 -0.27 20.83
CA GLU A 200 -9.01 -0.68 21.69
C GLU A 200 -10.07 -1.50 20.92
N ASP A 201 -10.26 -1.22 19.64
CA ASP A 201 -11.14 -1.97 18.71
C ASP A 201 -10.38 -2.94 17.79
N GLY A 202 -9.10 -3.21 18.07
CA GLY A 202 -8.23 -4.01 17.20
C GLY A 202 -8.59 -5.50 17.21
N ARG A 203 -8.47 -6.18 16.06
CA ARG A 203 -8.60 -7.64 15.99
C ARG A 203 -7.48 -8.30 16.81
N ASP A 204 -7.77 -9.49 17.34
CA ASP A 204 -6.78 -10.32 18.03
C ASP A 204 -5.51 -10.49 17.16
N PRO A 205 -4.31 -10.11 17.67
CA PRO A 205 -3.05 -10.24 16.94
C PRO A 205 -2.81 -11.64 16.36
N GLN A 206 -3.24 -12.70 17.07
CA GLN A 206 -3.09 -14.07 16.59
C GLN A 206 -3.98 -14.34 15.38
N LYS A 207 -5.23 -13.86 15.42
CA LYS A 207 -6.17 -13.99 14.30
C LYS A 207 -5.68 -13.25 13.06
N ILE A 208 -5.12 -12.05 13.24
CA ILE A 208 -4.50 -11.28 12.16
C ILE A 208 -3.35 -12.09 11.54
N ALA A 209 -2.43 -12.60 12.37
CA ALA A 209 -1.31 -13.39 11.88
C ALA A 209 -1.77 -14.64 11.08
N VAL A 210 -2.83 -15.32 11.53
CA VAL A 210 -3.41 -16.46 10.80
C VAL A 210 -3.96 -16.03 9.44
N ASP A 211 -4.77 -14.96 9.37
CA ASP A 211 -5.31 -14.45 8.10
C ASP A 211 -4.19 -14.08 7.12
N LEU A 212 -3.15 -13.40 7.61
CA LEU A 212 -1.98 -13.03 6.82
C LEU A 212 -1.25 -14.26 6.26
N LEU A 213 -0.99 -15.28 7.11
CA LEU A 213 -0.31 -16.50 6.69
C LEU A 213 -1.15 -17.33 5.71
N GLN A 214 -2.47 -17.36 5.87
CA GLN A 214 -3.37 -18.02 4.93
C GLN A 214 -3.35 -17.33 3.56
N ALA A 215 -3.37 -15.99 3.54
CA ALA A 215 -3.27 -15.22 2.29
C ALA A 215 -1.92 -15.45 1.62
N LEU A 216 -0.81 -15.43 2.37
CA LEU A 216 0.51 -15.72 1.83
C LEU A 216 0.60 -17.16 1.27
N SER A 217 0.02 -18.15 1.97
CA SER A 217 -0.06 -19.53 1.49
C SER A 217 -0.82 -19.64 0.17
N HIS A 218 -1.91 -18.86 0.01
CA HIS A 218 -2.63 -18.77 -1.25
C HIS A 218 -1.75 -18.15 -2.35
N LEU A 219 -1.12 -17.00 -2.09
CA LEU A 219 -0.25 -16.33 -3.06
C LEU A 219 0.89 -17.25 -3.52
N LEU A 220 1.57 -17.94 -2.60
CA LEU A 220 2.66 -18.86 -2.96
C LEU A 220 2.18 -20.04 -3.83
N LYS A 221 0.92 -20.46 -3.72
CA LYS A 221 0.34 -21.55 -4.53
C LYS A 221 -0.10 -21.09 -5.92
N PHE A 222 -0.68 -19.90 -6.02
CA PHE A 222 -1.37 -19.45 -7.23
C PHE A 222 -0.61 -18.38 -8.03
N THR A 223 0.48 -17.85 -7.50
CA THR A 223 1.33 -16.91 -8.26
C THR A 223 2.26 -17.62 -9.22
N SER A 224 2.66 -16.90 -10.27
CA SER A 224 3.63 -17.36 -11.27
C SER A 224 5.08 -17.45 -10.74
N LEU A 225 5.29 -17.30 -9.42
CA LEU A 225 6.61 -17.29 -8.78
C LEU A 225 7.45 -18.50 -9.21
N ARG A 226 6.88 -19.71 -9.18
CA ARG A 226 7.61 -20.94 -9.51
C ARG A 226 8.16 -20.91 -10.93
N THR A 227 7.34 -20.51 -11.89
CA THR A 227 7.73 -20.42 -13.30
C THR A 227 8.81 -19.35 -13.48
N LYS A 228 8.60 -18.17 -12.89
CA LYS A 228 9.56 -17.05 -12.98
C LYS A 228 10.88 -17.35 -12.26
N MET A 229 10.86 -18.10 -11.16
CA MET A 229 12.06 -18.56 -10.48
C MET A 229 12.82 -19.58 -11.35
N SER A 230 12.12 -20.54 -11.98
CA SER A 230 12.77 -21.47 -12.93
C SER A 230 13.45 -20.70 -14.05
N GLU A 231 12.74 -19.77 -14.69
CA GLU A 231 13.30 -18.92 -15.74
C GLU A 231 14.52 -18.11 -15.25
N CYS A 232 14.47 -17.58 -14.03
CA CYS A 232 15.59 -16.85 -13.43
C CYS A 232 16.80 -17.74 -13.17
N PHE A 233 16.62 -19.01 -12.78
CA PHE A 233 17.73 -19.95 -12.57
C PHE A 233 18.30 -20.48 -13.88
N ASP A 234 17.46 -20.65 -14.90
CA ASP A 234 17.88 -21.20 -16.19
C ASP A 234 18.54 -20.15 -17.09
N SER A 235 18.12 -18.89 -17.01
CA SER A 235 18.50 -17.83 -17.96
C SER A 235 18.98 -16.52 -17.30
N GLY A 236 18.96 -16.42 -15.98
CA GLY A 236 19.38 -15.24 -15.24
C GLY A 236 20.90 -15.09 -15.16
N THR A 237 21.34 -13.87 -14.87
CA THR A 237 22.74 -13.61 -14.52
C THR A 237 23.09 -14.23 -13.17
N GLU A 238 24.37 -14.60 -12.97
CA GLU A 238 24.86 -15.17 -11.71
C GLU A 238 24.47 -14.31 -10.49
N GLN A 239 24.52 -12.99 -10.62
CA GLN A 239 24.09 -12.06 -9.57
C GLN A 239 22.58 -12.11 -9.26
N GLN A 240 21.73 -12.34 -10.27
CA GLN A 240 20.27 -12.47 -10.06
C GLN A 240 19.93 -13.79 -9.37
N VAL A 241 20.63 -14.86 -9.75
CA VAL A 241 20.50 -16.19 -9.16
C VAL A 241 20.90 -16.17 -7.68
N ASP A 242 22.06 -15.57 -7.36
CA ASP A 242 22.54 -15.46 -5.98
C ASP A 242 21.59 -14.64 -5.10
N LYS A 243 21.07 -13.52 -5.62
CA LYS A 243 20.07 -12.71 -4.92
C LYS A 243 18.77 -13.49 -4.66
N ALA A 244 18.26 -14.20 -5.68
CA ALA A 244 17.06 -15.01 -5.53
C ALA A 244 17.25 -16.12 -4.48
N HIS A 245 18.40 -16.79 -4.49
CA HIS A 245 18.77 -17.77 -3.46
C HIS A 245 18.82 -17.15 -2.06
N GLY A 246 19.47 -16.00 -1.89
CA GLY A 246 19.56 -15.32 -0.61
C GLY A 246 18.20 -14.90 -0.05
N LEU A 247 17.33 -14.37 -0.92
CA LEU A 247 15.95 -14.01 -0.54
C LEU A 247 15.12 -15.23 -0.17
N PHE A 248 15.24 -16.33 -0.92
CA PHE A 248 14.53 -17.57 -0.62
C PHE A 248 15.00 -18.18 0.70
N SER A 249 16.31 -18.20 0.98
CA SER A 249 16.86 -18.65 2.27
C SER A 249 16.30 -17.81 3.43
N THR A 250 16.26 -16.48 3.25
CA THR A 250 15.72 -15.56 4.25
C THR A 250 14.24 -15.87 4.56
N ILE A 251 13.43 -16.13 3.53
CA ILE A 251 12.01 -16.50 3.69
C ILE A 251 11.86 -17.81 4.47
N LEU A 252 12.69 -18.81 4.16
CA LEU A 252 12.67 -20.10 4.87
C LEU A 252 13.04 -19.93 6.36
N GLU A 253 14.11 -19.18 6.64
CA GLU A 253 14.53 -18.87 8.01
C GLU A 253 13.46 -18.12 8.79
N GLN A 254 12.82 -17.11 8.17
CA GLN A 254 11.70 -16.39 8.77
C GLN A 254 10.52 -17.30 9.08
N THR A 255 10.19 -18.21 8.15
CA THR A 255 9.08 -19.16 8.32
C THR A 255 9.37 -20.15 9.45
N LEU A 256 10.61 -20.66 9.54
CA LEU A 256 11.05 -21.53 10.61
C LEU A 256 11.00 -20.80 11.96
N ALA A 257 11.53 -19.59 12.05
CA ALA A 257 11.50 -18.78 13.27
C ALA A 257 10.07 -18.46 13.73
N LEU A 258 9.16 -18.17 12.80
CA LEU A 258 7.73 -18.02 13.10
C LEU A 258 7.13 -19.30 13.66
N SER A 259 7.47 -20.46 13.09
CA SER A 259 6.97 -21.75 13.58
C SER A 259 7.45 -22.06 15.00
N GLU A 260 8.69 -21.70 15.34
CA GLU A 260 9.23 -21.85 16.71
C GLU A 260 8.53 -20.89 17.67
N SER A 261 8.37 -19.62 17.28
CA SER A 261 7.67 -18.62 18.08
C SER A 261 6.24 -19.05 18.40
N VAL A 262 5.51 -19.60 17.42
CA VAL A 262 4.14 -20.11 17.64
C VAL A 262 4.12 -21.32 18.56
N ARG A 263 5.12 -22.22 18.49
CA ARG A 263 5.22 -23.36 19.43
C ARG A 263 5.47 -22.93 20.88
N THR A 264 6.15 -21.80 21.10
CA THR A 264 6.40 -21.27 22.45
C THR A 264 5.18 -20.58 23.06
N VAL A 265 4.23 -20.14 22.23
CA VAL A 265 2.93 -19.60 22.68
C VAL A 265 1.98 -20.79 22.89
N LYS A 266 1.99 -21.36 24.10
CA LYS A 266 0.99 -22.37 24.51
C LYS A 266 -0.42 -21.73 24.59
N PRO A 267 -1.48 -22.53 24.37
CA PRO A 267 -2.87 -22.07 24.34
C PRO A 267 -3.35 -21.50 25.68
#